data_AF-X1JW83-F1
#
_entry.id   AF-X1JW83-F1
#
_cell.length_a   1.000
_cell.length_b   1.000
_cell.length_c   1.000
_cell.angle_alpha   90.00
_cell.angle_beta   90.00
_cell.angle_gamma   90.00
#
_symmetry.space_group_name_H-M   'P 1'
#
loop_
_entity.id
_entity.type
_entity.pdbx_description
1 polymer ?
#
loop_
_entity_poly.entity_id
_entity_poly.type
_entity_poly.pdbx_seq_one_letter_code
_entity_poly.pdbx_strand_id
1 'polypeptide(L)'
;VKKQTEAYDWIIKQTKYPDIIERAKQEWANDYAMVKYEYEKQLEAYNWINQQKAYPEIMNKAKQEWANDYAMVKYEYEKQVAAYEWLQKNKNRNPEAFNRASNKWGNDYVMVKYEYEKEI
;
A
#
# COMPACT_ATOMS: atom_id res chain seq x y z
N VAL A 1 18.74 -24.57 -11.58
CA VAL A 1 18.74 -25.55 -10.46
C VAL A 1 19.41 -24.96 -9.21
N LYS A 2 20.72 -24.67 -9.19
CA LYS A 2 21.43 -24.15 -7.99
C LYS A 2 20.75 -22.94 -7.31
N LYS A 3 20.38 -21.91 -8.07
CA LYS A 3 19.68 -20.70 -7.56
C LYS A 3 18.31 -21.02 -6.91
N GLN A 4 17.61 -22.03 -7.41
CA GLN A 4 16.30 -22.44 -6.90
C GLN A 4 16.45 -23.27 -5.60
N THR A 5 17.48 -24.12 -5.52
CA THR A 5 17.81 -24.86 -4.29
C THR A 5 18.24 -23.94 -3.15
N GLU A 6 19.11 -22.96 -3.43
CA GLU A 6 19.53 -21.95 -2.43
C GLU A 6 18.34 -21.11 -1.94
N ALA A 7 17.43 -20.73 -2.84
CA ALA A 7 16.22 -20.00 -2.48
C ALA A 7 15.26 -20.85 -1.64
N TYR A 8 15.08 -22.13 -1.97
CA TYR A 8 14.28 -23.06 -1.18
C TYR A 8 14.83 -23.23 0.25
N ASP A 9 16.14 -23.49 0.40
CA ASP A 9 16.79 -23.64 1.71
C ASP A 9 16.69 -22.35 2.56
N TRP A 10 16.63 -21.19 1.91
CA TRP A 10 16.40 -19.91 2.56
C TRP A 10 14.94 -19.73 3.00
N ILE A 11 13.98 -20.11 2.15
CA ILE A 11 12.54 -19.99 2.40
C ILE A 11 12.10 -20.83 3.61
N ILE A 12 12.59 -22.07 3.73
CA ILE A 12 12.20 -22.95 4.84
C ILE A 12 12.66 -22.44 6.22
N LYS A 13 13.60 -21.50 6.26
CA LYS A 13 14.07 -20.85 7.49
C LYS A 13 13.21 -19.64 7.90
N GLN A 14 12.35 -19.14 7.01
CA GLN A 14 11.50 -17.97 7.29
C GLN A 14 10.25 -18.38 8.06
N THR A 15 10.31 -18.27 9.39
CA THR A 15 9.19 -18.61 10.29
C THR A 15 8.52 -17.39 10.93
N LYS A 16 9.14 -16.22 10.84
CA LYS A 16 8.72 -15.00 11.56
C LYS A 16 7.45 -14.35 10.98
N TYR A 17 7.24 -14.45 9.67
CA TYR A 17 6.12 -13.84 8.95
C TYR A 17 5.45 -14.90 8.05
N PRO A 18 4.69 -15.83 8.65
CA PRO A 18 4.13 -16.99 7.94
C PRO A 18 3.12 -16.59 6.84
N ASP A 19 2.38 -15.51 7.06
CA ASP A 19 1.43 -14.92 6.12
C ASP A 19 2.11 -14.37 4.86
N ILE A 20 3.24 -13.67 5.01
CA ILE A 20 4.02 -13.13 3.90
C ILE A 20 4.59 -14.27 3.04
N ILE A 21 5.14 -15.31 3.69
CA ILE A 21 5.74 -16.42 2.95
C ILE A 21 4.69 -17.33 2.31
N GLU A 22 3.53 -17.49 2.93
CA GLU A 22 2.41 -18.23 2.35
C GLU A 22 1.89 -17.53 1.09
N ARG A 23 1.68 -16.22 1.16
CA ARG A 23 1.27 -15.42 0.00
C ARG A 23 2.26 -15.53 -1.16
N ALA A 24 3.55 -15.34 -0.88
CA ALA A 24 4.58 -15.42 -1.91
C ALA A 24 4.61 -16.81 -2.59
N LYS A 25 4.40 -17.88 -1.83
CA LYS A 25 4.27 -19.26 -2.36
C LYS A 25 2.99 -19.45 -3.17
N GLN A 26 1.87 -18.85 -2.77
CA GLN A 26 0.62 -18.91 -3.54
C GLN A 26 0.76 -18.23 -4.90
N GLU A 27 1.49 -17.13 -4.98
CA GLU A 27 1.67 -16.36 -6.22
C GLU A 27 2.67 -17.01 -7.18
N TRP A 28 3.81 -17.49 -6.67
CA TRP A 28 4.93 -17.94 -7.51
C TRP A 28 5.16 -19.45 -7.49
N ALA A 29 4.39 -20.19 -6.69
CA ALA A 29 4.43 -21.65 -6.57
C ALA A 29 5.86 -22.19 -6.36
N ASN A 30 6.42 -22.85 -7.39
CA ASN A 30 7.71 -23.51 -7.35
C ASN A 30 8.88 -22.63 -7.85
N ASP A 31 8.61 -21.39 -8.26
CA ASP A 31 9.68 -20.43 -8.54
C ASP A 31 10.17 -19.80 -7.24
N TYR A 32 11.01 -20.54 -6.51
CA TYR A 32 11.54 -20.13 -5.22
C TYR A 32 12.38 -18.86 -5.28
N ALA A 33 13.00 -18.54 -6.42
CA ALA A 33 13.66 -17.25 -6.60
C ALA A 33 12.63 -16.11 -6.55
N MET A 34 11.49 -16.27 -7.20
CA MET A 34 10.39 -15.29 -7.16
C MET A 34 9.65 -15.28 -5.82
N VAL A 35 9.46 -16.43 -5.18
CA VAL A 35 8.91 -16.50 -3.80
C VAL A 35 9.80 -15.71 -2.84
N LYS A 36 11.12 -15.88 -2.93
CA LYS A 36 12.06 -15.12 -2.11
C LYS A 36 11.96 -13.61 -2.37
N TYR A 37 11.96 -13.21 -3.64
CA TYR A 37 11.84 -11.82 -4.04
C TYR A 37 10.54 -11.18 -3.51
N GLU A 38 9.40 -11.84 -3.70
CA GLU A 38 8.11 -11.32 -3.23
C GLU A 38 8.06 -11.26 -1.70
N TYR A 39 8.60 -12.25 -0.98
CA TYR A 39 8.70 -12.20 0.47
C TYR A 39 9.53 -10.99 0.94
N GLU A 40 10.70 -10.75 0.35
CA GLU A 40 11.58 -9.63 0.73
C GLU A 40 10.88 -8.29 0.48
N LYS A 41 10.21 -8.13 -0.67
CA LYS A 41 9.43 -6.95 -1.03
C LYS A 41 8.28 -6.69 -0.06
N GLN A 42 7.50 -7.72 0.28
CA GLN A 42 6.38 -7.61 1.21
C GLN A 42 6.85 -7.34 2.64
N LEU A 43 7.97 -7.94 3.06
CA LEU A 43 8.57 -7.68 4.38
C LEU A 43 9.09 -6.25 4.51
N GLU A 44 9.73 -5.71 3.47
CA GLU A 44 10.14 -4.31 3.44
C GLU A 44 8.94 -3.38 3.61
N ALA A 45 7.87 -3.62 2.85
CA ALA A 45 6.63 -2.84 2.94
C ALA A 45 5.97 -2.97 4.32
N TYR A 46 5.90 -4.17 4.89
CA TYR A 46 5.39 -4.41 6.24
C TYR A 46 6.17 -3.61 7.31
N ASN A 47 7.50 -3.65 7.25
CA ASN A 47 8.35 -2.92 8.19
C ASN A 47 8.14 -1.40 8.06
N TRP A 48 8.03 -0.90 6.83
CA TRP A 48 7.73 0.51 6.56
C TRP A 48 6.37 0.92 7.13
N ILE A 49 5.32 0.12 6.88
CA ILE A 49 3.96 0.37 7.39
C ILE A 49 3.94 0.47 8.92
N ASN A 50 4.71 -0.37 9.61
CA ASN A 50 4.75 -0.38 11.08
C ASN A 50 5.49 0.81 11.69
N GLN A 51 6.32 1.51 10.92
CA GLN A 51 6.99 2.73 11.36
C GLN A 51 6.09 3.96 11.20
N GLN A 52 5.05 3.86 10.37
CA GLN A 52 4.20 4.99 10.02
C GLN A 52 3.19 5.32 11.12
N LYS A 53 3.24 6.55 11.63
CA LYS A 53 2.34 7.06 12.69
C LYS A 53 1.38 8.13 12.20
N ALA A 54 1.67 8.79 11.09
CA ALA A 54 0.81 9.82 10.54
C ALA A 54 -0.36 9.20 9.75
N TYR A 55 -1.46 9.94 9.68
CA TYR A 55 -2.65 9.58 8.88
C TYR A 55 -3.19 8.17 9.18
N PRO A 56 -3.49 7.82 10.45
CA PRO A 56 -3.90 6.47 10.83
C PRO A 56 -5.19 6.01 10.12
N GLU A 57 -6.11 6.92 9.81
CA GLU A 57 -7.34 6.59 9.07
C GLU A 57 -7.06 6.16 7.63
N ILE A 58 -6.13 6.84 6.95
CA ILE A 58 -5.70 6.46 5.59
C ILE A 58 -5.01 5.10 5.63
N MET A 59 -4.14 4.88 6.64
CA MET A 59 -3.48 3.59 6.83
C MET A 59 -4.48 2.46 7.09
N ASN A 60 -5.47 2.69 7.95
CA ASN A 60 -6.49 1.69 8.26
C ASN A 60 -7.31 1.33 7.03
N LYS A 61 -7.70 2.32 6.21
CA LYS A 61 -8.44 2.07 4.97
C LYS A 61 -7.59 1.29 3.95
N ALA A 62 -6.33 1.66 3.76
CA ALA A 62 -5.42 0.91 2.88
C ALA A 62 -5.24 -0.54 3.34
N LYS A 63 -5.10 -0.78 4.65
CA LYS A 63 -5.04 -2.13 5.24
C LYS A 63 -6.36 -2.91 5.05
N GLN A 64 -7.51 -2.26 5.15
CA GLN A 64 -8.80 -2.91 4.93
C GLN A 64 -8.97 -3.35 3.46
N GLU A 65 -8.50 -2.54 2.52
CA GLU A 65 -8.63 -2.80 1.09
C GLU A 65 -7.68 -3.89 0.60
N TRP A 66 -6.42 -3.83 1.02
CA TRP A 66 -5.36 -4.69 0.49
C TRP A 66 -4.91 -5.82 1.43
N ALA A 67 -5.42 -5.82 2.67
CA ALA A 67 -5.15 -6.83 3.69
C ALA A 67 -3.65 -7.11 3.86
N ASN A 68 -3.21 -8.31 3.49
CA ASN A 68 -1.82 -8.79 3.64
C ASN A 68 -0.96 -8.50 2.39
N ASP A 69 -1.47 -7.77 1.40
CA ASP A 69 -0.65 -7.19 0.34
C ASP A 69 0.01 -5.90 0.83
N TYR A 70 1.02 -6.03 1.67
CA TYR A 70 1.70 -4.89 2.29
C TYR A 70 2.32 -3.94 1.25
N ALA A 71 2.79 -4.46 0.12
CA ALA A 71 3.24 -3.61 -0.98
C ALA A 71 2.11 -2.72 -1.51
N MET A 72 0.91 -3.27 -1.70
CA MET A 72 -0.26 -2.48 -2.12
C MET A 72 -0.80 -1.58 -1.02
N VAL A 73 -0.80 -2.00 0.25
CA VAL A 73 -1.13 -1.14 1.39
C VAL A 73 -0.23 0.10 1.40
N LYS A 74 1.09 -0.09 1.26
CA LYS A 74 2.06 1.01 1.20
C LYS A 74 1.76 1.94 0.02
N TYR A 75 1.57 1.39 -1.17
CA TYR A 75 1.28 2.17 -2.38
C TYR A 75 0.00 3.02 -2.26
N GLU A 76 -1.09 2.42 -1.77
CA GLU A 76 -2.36 3.13 -1.63
C GLU A 76 -2.28 4.20 -0.53
N TYR A 77 -1.63 3.89 0.59
CA TYR A 77 -1.36 4.88 1.63
C TYR A 77 -0.60 6.10 1.09
N GLU A 78 0.52 5.88 0.38
CA GLU A 78 1.36 6.97 -0.16
C GLU A 78 0.56 7.84 -1.13
N LYS A 79 -0.26 7.24 -2.01
CA LYS A 79 -1.14 7.97 -2.93
C LYS A 79 -2.18 8.81 -2.21
N GLN A 80 -2.90 8.22 -1.26
CA GLN A 80 -3.96 8.89 -0.52
C GLN A 80 -3.41 10.03 0.34
N VAL A 81 -2.25 9.83 0.98
CA VAL A 81 -1.56 10.89 1.74
C VAL A 81 -1.12 12.03 0.83
N ALA A 82 -0.48 11.73 -0.30
CA ALA A 82 -0.05 12.76 -1.24
C ALA A 82 -1.22 13.61 -1.75
N ALA A 83 -2.35 12.95 -2.08
CA ALA A 83 -3.57 13.65 -2.49
C ALA A 83 -4.16 14.49 -1.35
N TYR A 84 -4.25 13.93 -0.14
CA TYR A 84 -4.73 14.64 1.04
C TYR A 84 -3.90 15.89 1.34
N GLU A 85 -2.58 15.78 1.41
CA GLU A 85 -1.69 16.91 1.70
C GLU A 85 -1.77 18.00 0.64
N TRP A 86 -1.88 17.60 -0.64
CA TRP A 86 -2.09 18.54 -1.72
C TRP A 86 -3.43 19.27 -1.56
N LEU A 87 -4.51 18.57 -1.22
CA LEU A 87 -5.83 19.17 -0.96
C LEU A 87 -5.77 20.15 0.21
N GLN A 88 -5.10 19.80 1.32
CA GLN A 88 -4.98 20.71 2.46
C GLN A 88 -4.31 22.05 2.10
N LYS A 89 -3.34 22.02 1.18
CA LYS A 89 -2.64 23.21 0.70
C LYS A 89 -3.46 24.05 -0.29
N ASN A 90 -4.35 23.43 -1.07
CA ASN A 90 -5.00 24.08 -2.20
C ASN A 90 -6.50 24.35 -2.02
N LYS A 91 -7.20 23.61 -1.14
CA LYS A 91 -8.67 23.65 -0.99
C LYS A 91 -9.28 25.05 -0.87
N ASN A 92 -8.55 26.01 -0.30
CA ASN A 92 -9.01 27.38 -0.09
C ASN A 92 -9.07 28.21 -1.38
N ARG A 93 -8.50 27.76 -2.50
CA ARG A 93 -8.59 28.45 -3.80
C ARG A 93 -10.00 28.38 -4.38
N ASN A 94 -10.72 27.29 -4.11
CA ASN A 94 -12.12 27.12 -4.48
C ASN A 94 -12.84 26.23 -3.45
N PRO A 95 -13.25 26.78 -2.29
CA PRO A 95 -13.85 25.99 -1.22
C PRO A 95 -15.11 25.24 -1.64
N GLU A 96 -15.89 25.80 -2.57
CA GLU A 96 -17.12 25.17 -3.06
C GLU A 96 -16.83 23.90 -3.87
N ALA A 97 -15.85 23.95 -4.80
CA ALA A 97 -15.41 22.77 -5.54
C ALA A 97 -14.85 21.70 -4.60
N PHE A 98 -14.07 22.09 -3.60
CA PHE A 98 -13.54 21.16 -2.61
C PHE A 98 -14.65 20.46 -1.82
N ASN A 99 -15.65 21.23 -1.35
CA ASN A 99 -16.78 20.68 -0.62
C ASN A 99 -17.62 19.74 -1.50
N ARG A 100 -17.88 20.09 -2.76
CA ARG A 100 -18.58 19.21 -3.71
C ARG A 100 -17.83 17.89 -3.92
N ALA A 101 -16.54 17.96 -4.21
CA ALA A 101 -15.71 16.78 -4.43
C ALA A 101 -15.64 15.90 -3.16
N SER A 102 -15.44 16.51 -1.99
CA SER A 102 -15.38 15.82 -0.70
C SER A 102 -16.70 15.15 -0.34
N ASN A 103 -17.85 15.80 -0.61
CA ASN A 103 -19.16 15.20 -0.38
C ASN A 103 -19.43 14.01 -1.30
N LYS A 104 -18.88 14.03 -2.53
CA LYS A 104 -19.07 12.96 -3.52
C LYS A 104 -18.20 11.73 -3.24
N TRP A 105 -16.94 11.94 -2.86
CA TRP A 105 -15.94 10.87 -2.77
C TRP A 105 -15.48 10.56 -1.34
N GLY A 106 -15.90 11.37 -0.36
CA GLY A 106 -15.56 11.17 1.05
C GLY A 106 -14.05 11.12 1.27
N ASN A 107 -13.59 10.01 1.84
CA ASN A 107 -12.19 9.77 2.20
C ASN A 107 -11.38 9.10 1.07
N ASP A 108 -11.85 9.14 -0.18
CA ASP A 108 -11.02 8.85 -1.34
C ASP A 108 -10.38 10.15 -1.84
N TYR A 109 -9.28 10.54 -1.20
CA TYR A 109 -8.63 11.82 -1.44
C TYR A 109 -8.04 11.93 -2.84
N VAL A 110 -7.66 10.82 -3.46
CA VAL A 110 -7.25 10.78 -4.87
C VAL A 110 -8.41 11.23 -5.75
N MET A 111 -9.62 10.69 -5.53
CA MET A 111 -10.79 11.08 -6.30
C MET A 111 -11.30 12.49 -5.95
N VAL A 112 -11.23 12.89 -4.68
CA VAL A 112 -11.52 14.28 -4.27
C VAL A 112 -10.60 15.26 -5.00
N LYS A 113 -9.29 14.98 -5.02
CA LYS A 113 -8.30 15.78 -5.73
C LYS A 113 -8.59 15.84 -7.22
N TYR A 114 -8.84 14.70 -7.84
CA TYR A 114 -9.10 14.61 -9.27
C TYR A 114 -10.32 15.44 -9.71
N GLU A 115 -11.43 15.39 -8.98
CA GLU A 115 -12.58 16.25 -9.33
C GLU A 115 -12.32 17.72 -9.01
N TYR A 116 -11.67 17.99 -7.87
CA TYR A 116 -11.35 19.35 -7.47
C TYR A 116 -10.49 20.05 -8.53
N GLU A 117 -9.44 19.38 -9.03
CA GLU A 117 -8.53 19.91 -10.07
C GLU A 117 -9.21 20.30 -11.38
N LYS A 118 -10.42 19.79 -11.67
CA LYS A 118 -11.19 20.21 -12.86
C LYS A 118 -11.86 21.57 -12.70
N GLU A 119 -11.98 22.06 -11.47
CA GLU A 119 -12.76 23.23 -11.11
C GLU A 119 -11.90 24.34 -10.46
N ILE A 120 -10.57 24.20 -10.45
CA ILE A 120 -9.65 25.22 -9.91
C ILE A 120 -9.13 26.18 -10.98
#